data_AF-A0A7K0KE05-F1
#
_entry.id   AF-A0A7K0KE05-F1
#
_cell.length_a   1.000
_cell.length_b   1.000
_cell.length_c   1.000
_cell.angle_alpha   90.00
_cell.angle_beta   90.00
_cell.angle_gamma   90.00
#
_symmetry.space_group_name_H-M   'P 1'
#
loop_
_entity.id
_entity.type
_entity.pdbx_description
1 polymer ?
#
loop_
_entity_poly.entity_id
_entity_poly.type
_entity_poly.pdbx_seq_one_letter_code
_entity_poly.pdbx_strand_id
1 'polypeptide(L)'
;MEFTYQLPDKTEFLQALLTLMSNSPKIEVRMVYNIIKYATLEFRESTEFSQKVWNAYKLYITLRLPIDIYSKQQVMLEGYSSEIKNIAQTLLPADCGYYVWSVDIVPAFESARQGGLEVLSSSQNNDKLDILDKDIVEKGKKMSDAYLVMYCLENLLRDFIDRTLTNNYGQKYEEKITIANSVKNKVKSRINDEAKNKWLPLRGDSYVYYLDFNELGDIISNNWNDFKELLPSQEWIKAKVGELYNIRCLIAHNSYLDSTSIEVLNVDYKQMIKQIGK
;
A
#
# COMPACT_ATOMS: atom_id res chain seq x y z
N MET A 1 8.84 26.83 -37.52
CA MET A 1 9.46 25.84 -36.62
C MET A 1 9.17 24.48 -37.25
N GLU A 2 10.21 23.69 -37.52
CA GLU A 2 10.03 22.33 -38.04
C GLU A 2 9.79 21.42 -36.83
N PHE A 3 8.77 20.55 -36.90
CA PHE A 3 8.44 19.66 -35.80
C PHE A 3 9.21 18.35 -35.90
N THR A 4 9.57 17.79 -34.75
CA THR A 4 10.30 16.52 -34.66
C THR A 4 9.40 15.31 -34.85
N TYR A 5 8.10 15.45 -34.56
CA TYR A 5 7.15 14.33 -34.48
C TYR A 5 7.65 13.21 -33.57
N GLN A 6 8.31 13.60 -32.47
CA GLN A 6 8.79 12.70 -31.43
C GLN A 6 8.11 13.04 -30.11
N LEU A 7 7.46 12.05 -29.52
CA LEU A 7 6.87 12.16 -28.19
C LEU A 7 7.94 11.94 -27.10
N PRO A 8 7.78 12.57 -25.92
CA PRO A 8 8.61 12.27 -24.76
C PRO A 8 8.40 10.83 -24.28
N ASP A 9 9.32 10.33 -23.45
CA ASP A 9 9.12 9.04 -22.79
C ASP A 9 7.83 9.07 -21.94
N LYS A 10 7.00 8.03 -22.10
CA LYS A 10 5.68 7.97 -21.45
C LYS A 10 5.76 7.91 -19.92
N THR A 11 6.83 7.33 -19.37
CA THR A 11 7.04 7.19 -17.93
C THR A 11 7.47 8.51 -17.33
N GLU A 12 8.45 9.17 -17.94
CA GLU A 12 8.89 10.51 -17.55
C GLU A 12 7.74 11.53 -17.67
N PHE A 13 6.97 11.45 -18.77
CA PHE A 13 5.81 12.31 -18.97
C PHE A 13 4.73 12.11 -17.90
N LEU A 14 4.42 10.85 -17.55
CA LEU A 14 3.46 10.55 -16.48
C LEU A 14 3.96 11.07 -15.13
N GLN A 15 5.24 10.90 -14.81
CA GLN A 15 5.83 11.44 -13.57
C GLN A 15 5.74 12.96 -13.50
N ALA A 16 6.04 13.66 -14.60
CA ALA A 16 5.91 15.11 -14.68
C ALA A 16 4.46 15.57 -14.50
N LEU A 17 3.50 14.88 -15.15
CA LEU A 17 2.07 15.12 -15.01
C LEU A 17 1.61 14.98 -13.55
N LEU A 18 1.96 13.87 -12.91
CA LEU A 18 1.62 13.61 -11.51
C LEU A 18 2.25 14.65 -10.57
N THR A 19 3.47 15.10 -10.84
CA THR A 19 4.16 16.13 -10.05
C THR A 19 3.48 17.50 -10.15
N LEU A 20 3.01 17.90 -11.34
CA LEU A 20 2.26 19.14 -11.49
C LEU A 20 0.90 19.07 -10.81
N MET A 21 0.23 17.92 -10.86
CA MET A 21 -1.08 17.74 -10.23
C MET A 21 -1.00 17.69 -8.71
N SER A 22 0.02 17.05 -8.12
CA SER A 22 0.20 16.99 -6.67
C SER A 22 0.48 18.38 -6.06
N ASN A 23 1.17 19.25 -6.81
CA ASN A 23 1.48 20.62 -6.42
C ASN A 23 0.42 21.66 -6.86
N SER A 24 -0.71 21.21 -7.41
CA SER A 24 -1.75 22.13 -7.89
C SER A 24 -2.36 22.92 -6.74
N PRO A 25 -2.58 24.26 -6.89
CA PRO A 25 -3.26 25.05 -5.87
C PRO A 25 -4.74 24.65 -5.72
N LYS A 26 -5.34 24.03 -6.75
CA LYS A 26 -6.72 23.54 -6.72
C LYS A 26 -6.79 22.24 -5.94
N ILE A 27 -7.61 22.21 -4.88
CA ILE A 27 -7.71 21.04 -4.01
C ILE A 27 -8.28 19.83 -4.74
N GLU A 28 -9.18 20.07 -5.69
CA GLU A 28 -9.82 19.04 -6.48
C GLU A 28 -8.82 18.32 -7.40
N VAL A 29 -7.89 19.06 -8.00
CA VAL A 29 -6.82 18.48 -8.83
C VAL A 29 -5.91 17.59 -7.99
N ARG A 30 -5.63 17.97 -6.73
CA ARG A 30 -4.87 17.13 -5.80
C ARG A 30 -5.64 15.88 -5.37
N MET A 31 -6.97 15.96 -5.25
CA MET A 31 -7.79 14.77 -5.01
C MET A 31 -7.76 13.82 -6.20
N VAL A 32 -7.83 14.34 -7.43
CA VAL A 32 -7.71 13.53 -8.66
C VAL A 32 -6.33 12.90 -8.77
N TYR A 33 -5.26 13.63 -8.44
CA TYR A 33 -3.90 13.07 -8.35
C TYR A 33 -3.85 11.83 -7.44
N ASN A 34 -4.51 11.88 -6.28
CA ASN A 34 -4.55 10.74 -5.36
C ASN A 34 -5.21 9.50 -5.96
N ILE A 35 -5.97 9.64 -7.04
CA ILE A 35 -6.60 8.52 -7.76
C ILE A 35 -5.75 8.11 -8.95
N ILE A 36 -5.30 9.07 -9.77
CA ILE A 36 -4.57 8.77 -11.01
C ILE A 36 -3.10 8.41 -10.82
N LYS A 37 -2.52 8.60 -9.63
CA LYS A 37 -1.14 8.15 -9.32
C LYS A 37 -0.95 6.63 -9.44
N TYR A 38 -2.06 5.89 -9.51
CA TYR A 38 -2.09 4.44 -9.73
C TYR A 38 -2.25 4.06 -11.21
N ALA A 39 -2.33 5.03 -12.13
CA ALA A 39 -2.58 4.77 -13.53
C ALA A 39 -1.30 4.45 -14.31
N THR A 40 -1.44 3.68 -15.38
CA THR A 40 -0.44 3.62 -16.47
C THR A 40 -0.85 4.55 -17.61
N LEU A 41 0.12 5.02 -18.40
CA LEU A 41 -0.11 5.97 -19.49
C LEU A 41 0.21 5.34 -20.84
N GLU A 42 -0.69 5.55 -21.80
CA GLU A 42 -0.51 5.21 -23.22
C GLU A 42 -0.72 6.45 -24.09
N PHE A 43 0.17 6.62 -25.07
CA PHE A 43 -0.01 7.57 -26.16
C PHE A 43 -0.64 6.87 -27.37
N ARG A 44 -1.56 7.57 -28.02
CA ARG A 44 -2.05 7.21 -29.34
C ARG A 44 -1.96 8.43 -30.25
N GLU A 45 -1.09 8.31 -31.24
CA GLU A 45 -0.89 9.31 -32.28
C GLU A 45 -1.97 9.18 -33.35
N SER A 46 -2.34 10.31 -33.94
CA SER A 46 -3.22 10.37 -35.11
C SER A 46 -2.51 11.07 -36.26
N THR A 47 -2.83 10.67 -37.48
CA THR A 47 -2.37 11.37 -38.69
C THR A 47 -3.22 12.61 -39.02
N GLU A 48 -4.24 12.91 -38.21
CA GLU A 48 -5.07 14.11 -38.37
C GLU A 48 -4.43 15.32 -37.71
N PHE A 49 -4.40 16.45 -38.43
CA PHE A 49 -3.94 17.71 -37.88
C PHE A 49 -4.90 18.21 -36.78
N SER A 50 -4.33 18.77 -35.71
CA SER A 50 -5.05 19.32 -34.57
C SER A 50 -5.89 20.55 -34.92
N GLN A 51 -5.46 21.30 -35.94
CA GLN A 51 -5.98 22.63 -36.32
C GLN A 51 -5.89 23.68 -35.21
N LYS A 52 -5.31 23.34 -34.04
CA LYS A 52 -5.03 24.24 -32.92
C LYS A 52 -3.64 24.82 -33.00
N VAL A 53 -2.69 24.00 -33.45
CA VAL A 53 -1.32 24.40 -33.76
C VAL A 53 -1.05 24.00 -35.21
N TRP A 54 -0.56 24.96 -36.00
CA TRP A 54 -0.26 24.75 -37.42
C TRP A 54 0.71 23.57 -37.58
N ASN A 55 0.36 22.59 -38.43
CA ASN A 55 1.11 21.36 -38.68
C ASN A 55 1.29 20.38 -37.50
N ALA A 56 0.62 20.57 -36.36
CA ALA A 56 0.69 19.63 -35.25
C ALA A 56 -0.39 18.54 -35.39
N TYR A 57 -0.04 17.28 -35.15
CA TYR A 57 -0.97 16.14 -35.13
C TYR A 57 -1.75 16.04 -33.81
N LYS A 58 -2.89 15.37 -33.84
CA LYS A 58 -3.66 15.05 -32.62
C LYS A 58 -2.97 13.93 -31.83
N LEU A 59 -2.85 14.13 -30.53
CA LEU A 59 -2.39 13.13 -29.56
C LEU A 59 -3.53 12.77 -28.60
N TYR A 60 -3.81 11.49 -28.46
CA TYR A 60 -4.75 10.96 -27.49
C TYR A 60 -3.97 10.32 -26.35
N ILE A 61 -4.27 10.69 -25.12
CA ILE A 61 -3.64 10.13 -23.92
C ILE A 61 -4.67 9.23 -23.23
N THR A 62 -4.29 7.99 -22.93
CA THR A 62 -5.12 7.07 -22.16
C THR A 62 -4.44 6.78 -20.83
N LEU A 63 -5.13 7.08 -19.72
CA LEU A 63 -4.74 6.71 -18.37
C LEU A 63 -5.51 5.46 -17.97
N ARG A 64 -4.81 4.33 -17.80
CA ARG A 64 -5.44 3.07 -17.38
C ARG A 64 -5.33 2.90 -15.87
N LEU A 65 -6.48 2.84 -15.21
CA LEU A 65 -6.57 2.66 -13.76
C LEU A 65 -6.92 1.22 -13.38
N PRO A 66 -6.37 0.69 -12.28
CA PRO A 66 -6.87 -0.54 -11.67
C PRO A 66 -8.39 -0.53 -11.48
N ILE A 67 -9.07 -1.61 -11.86
CA ILE A 67 -10.54 -1.69 -11.91
C ILE A 67 -11.20 -1.41 -10.54
N ASP A 68 -10.54 -1.77 -9.45
CA ASP A 68 -11.00 -1.56 -8.07
C ASP A 68 -10.97 -0.09 -7.65
N ILE A 69 -10.06 0.70 -8.21
CA ILE A 69 -9.99 2.15 -8.04
C ILE A 69 -10.99 2.83 -8.97
N TYR A 70 -10.96 2.47 -10.25
CA TYR A 70 -11.83 3.05 -11.28
C TYR A 70 -13.32 2.92 -10.92
N SER A 71 -13.76 1.72 -10.52
CA SER A 71 -15.17 1.45 -10.18
C SER A 71 -15.70 2.28 -9.01
N LYS A 72 -14.84 2.73 -8.09
CA LYS A 72 -15.22 3.57 -6.94
C LYS A 72 -15.25 5.06 -7.26
N GLN A 73 -14.54 5.49 -8.29
CA GLN A 73 -14.21 6.90 -8.54
C GLN A 73 -14.64 7.40 -9.93
N GLN A 74 -15.27 6.57 -10.76
CA GLN A 74 -15.63 6.88 -12.15
C GLN A 74 -16.30 8.25 -12.31
N VAL A 75 -17.36 8.52 -11.56
CA VAL A 75 -18.14 9.77 -11.65
C VAL A 75 -17.28 11.00 -11.34
N MET A 76 -16.35 10.88 -10.39
CA MET A 76 -15.44 11.97 -10.06
C MET A 76 -14.45 12.21 -11.20
N LEU A 77 -13.91 11.14 -11.81
CA LEU A 77 -12.85 11.21 -12.81
C LEU A 77 -13.31 11.82 -14.14
N GLU A 78 -14.54 11.54 -14.57
CA GLU A 78 -15.13 12.09 -15.80
C GLU A 78 -15.12 13.63 -15.83
N GLY A 79 -15.22 14.28 -14.66
CA GLY A 79 -15.21 15.74 -14.54
C GLY A 79 -13.85 16.42 -14.75
N TYR A 80 -12.72 15.68 -14.76
CA TYR A 80 -11.37 16.26 -14.75
C TYR A 80 -10.52 15.95 -15.98
N SER A 81 -11.06 15.25 -16.98
CA SER A 81 -10.34 14.99 -18.24
C SER A 81 -9.84 16.27 -18.90
N SER A 82 -10.59 17.37 -18.81
CA SER A 82 -10.20 18.66 -19.40
C SER A 82 -9.03 19.31 -18.65
N GLU A 83 -9.05 19.27 -17.32
CA GLU A 83 -7.97 19.78 -16.46
C GLU A 83 -6.68 19.00 -16.70
N ILE A 84 -6.76 17.66 -16.71
CA ILE A 84 -5.59 16.79 -16.95
C ILE A 84 -5.04 17.04 -18.34
N LYS A 85 -5.91 17.18 -19.35
CA LYS A 85 -5.52 17.55 -20.72
C LYS A 85 -4.75 18.86 -20.75
N ASN A 86 -5.22 19.90 -20.06
CA ASN A 86 -4.54 21.19 -20.05
C ASN A 86 -3.15 21.09 -19.43
N ILE A 87 -3.01 20.34 -18.33
CA ILE A 87 -1.69 20.12 -17.69
C ILE A 87 -0.79 19.31 -18.64
N ALA A 88 -1.29 18.22 -19.21
CA ALA A 88 -0.55 17.41 -20.18
C ALA A 88 -0.09 18.23 -21.39
N GLN A 89 -0.92 19.16 -21.88
CA GLN A 89 -0.56 20.04 -22.99
C GLN A 89 0.61 20.97 -22.64
N THR A 90 0.74 21.41 -21.38
CA THR A 90 1.88 22.24 -20.95
C THR A 90 3.20 21.46 -20.83
N LEU A 91 3.12 20.13 -20.75
CA LEU A 91 4.28 19.24 -20.63
C LEU A 91 4.87 18.83 -21.98
N LEU A 92 4.12 18.93 -23.07
CA LEU A 92 4.63 18.59 -24.40
C LEU A 92 5.69 19.61 -24.84
N PRO A 93 6.86 19.15 -25.32
CA PRO A 93 7.84 20.03 -25.95
C PRO A 93 7.22 20.81 -27.12
N ALA A 94 7.51 22.11 -27.23
CA ALA A 94 6.90 22.97 -28.24
C ALA A 94 7.21 22.54 -29.70
N ASP A 95 8.30 21.80 -29.89
CA ASP A 95 8.78 21.27 -31.16
C ASP A 95 8.34 19.82 -31.45
N CYS A 96 7.63 19.15 -30.52
CA CYS A 96 7.25 17.75 -30.70
C CYS A 96 6.27 17.52 -31.86
N GLY A 97 5.51 18.55 -32.27
CA GLY A 97 4.54 18.44 -33.35
C GLY A 97 3.22 17.76 -32.99
N TYR A 98 2.89 17.68 -31.70
CA TYR A 98 1.63 17.13 -31.23
C TYR A 98 0.82 18.12 -30.39
N TYR A 99 -0.50 17.95 -30.41
CA TYR A 99 -1.45 18.64 -29.57
C TYR A 99 -2.32 17.61 -28.85
N VAL A 100 -2.40 17.70 -27.52
CA VAL A 100 -3.22 16.81 -26.71
C VAL A 100 -4.70 17.06 -27.06
N TRP A 101 -5.32 16.08 -27.69
CA TRP A 101 -6.70 16.16 -28.15
C TRP A 101 -7.69 15.74 -27.07
N SER A 102 -7.48 14.57 -26.45
CA SER A 102 -8.23 14.08 -25.30
C SER A 102 -7.31 13.39 -24.29
N VAL A 103 -7.79 13.37 -23.04
CA VAL A 103 -7.28 12.49 -22.00
C VAL A 103 -8.44 11.64 -21.53
N ASP A 104 -8.33 10.34 -21.76
CA ASP A 104 -9.34 9.36 -21.41
C ASP A 104 -8.85 8.54 -20.22
N ILE A 105 -9.67 8.44 -19.18
CA ILE A 105 -9.39 7.61 -18.01
C ILE A 105 -10.26 6.37 -18.14
N VAL A 106 -9.62 5.20 -18.21
CA VAL A 106 -10.31 3.94 -18.49
C VAL A 106 -9.82 2.86 -17.53
N PRO A 107 -10.60 1.80 -17.27
CA PRO A 107 -10.12 0.69 -16.45
C PRO A 107 -9.06 -0.13 -17.20
N ALA A 108 -8.09 -0.63 -16.46
CA ALA A 108 -7.25 -1.75 -16.86
C ALA A 108 -8.07 -3.05 -16.70
N PHE A 109 -8.11 -3.87 -17.75
CA PHE A 109 -8.90 -5.12 -17.77
C PHE A 109 -8.23 -6.28 -17.04
N GLU A 110 -6.95 -6.15 -16.68
CA GLU A 110 -6.29 -7.12 -15.83
C GLU A 110 -6.88 -7.02 -14.43
N SER A 111 -7.64 -8.06 -14.06
CA SER A 111 -8.27 -8.19 -12.75
C SER A 111 -7.25 -7.92 -11.64
N ALA A 112 -7.68 -7.25 -10.58
CA ALA A 112 -6.96 -7.07 -9.32
C ALA A 112 -6.47 -8.40 -8.71
N ARG A 113 -5.41 -8.98 -9.28
CA ARG A 113 -4.64 -10.10 -8.76
C ARG A 113 -3.16 -9.71 -8.75
N GLN A 114 -2.87 -8.54 -8.18
CA GLN A 114 -1.58 -8.11 -7.59
C GLN A 114 -1.58 -6.63 -7.17
N GLY A 115 -2.56 -5.83 -7.57
CA GLY A 115 -2.55 -4.37 -7.40
C GLY A 115 -2.92 -3.78 -6.03
N GLY A 116 -3.00 -4.57 -4.95
CA GLY A 116 -3.17 -4.01 -3.60
C GLY A 116 -1.86 -3.51 -2.97
N LEU A 117 -0.71 -3.97 -3.50
CA LEU A 117 0.61 -3.76 -2.91
C LEU A 117 1.59 -3.01 -3.83
N GLU A 118 1.47 -3.14 -5.15
CA GLU A 118 2.45 -2.54 -6.08
C GLU A 118 2.48 -1.00 -6.11
N VAL A 119 1.47 -0.28 -5.61
CA VAL A 119 1.43 1.18 -5.75
C VAL A 119 1.90 1.94 -4.51
N LEU A 120 2.40 1.24 -3.50
CA LEU A 120 3.18 1.89 -2.44
C LEU A 120 4.69 1.85 -2.72
N SER A 121 5.14 1.05 -3.69
CA SER A 121 6.57 0.92 -4.05
C SER A 121 7.06 1.94 -5.08
N SER A 122 6.17 2.65 -5.80
CA SER A 122 6.54 3.60 -6.86
C SER A 122 6.95 5.00 -6.40
N SER A 123 7.00 5.25 -5.08
CA SER A 123 7.41 6.55 -4.51
C SER A 123 8.88 6.62 -4.05
N GLN A 124 9.67 5.56 -4.26
CA GLN A 124 11.10 5.59 -3.95
C GLN A 124 11.88 6.12 -5.16
N ASN A 125 12.59 7.24 -4.96
CA ASN A 125 13.58 7.79 -5.91
C ASN A 125 14.54 6.68 -6.38
N ASN A 126 14.31 6.11 -7.56
CA ASN A 126 15.15 5.04 -8.13
C ASN A 126 16.60 5.50 -8.35
N ASP A 127 16.82 6.81 -8.52
CA ASP A 127 18.13 7.44 -8.76
C ASP A 127 19.20 7.14 -7.68
N LYS A 128 18.81 6.68 -6.48
CA LYS A 128 19.75 6.29 -5.42
C LYS A 128 20.04 4.79 -5.35
N LEU A 129 19.25 3.95 -6.02
CA LEU A 129 19.38 2.50 -5.98
C LEU A 129 20.21 1.93 -7.14
N ASP A 130 20.53 2.74 -8.15
CA ASP A 130 21.31 2.34 -9.34
C ASP A 130 22.73 1.83 -9.04
N ILE A 131 23.25 2.12 -7.84
CA ILE A 131 24.56 1.62 -7.35
C ILE A 131 24.46 0.15 -6.88
N LEU A 132 23.25 -0.35 -6.60
CA LEU A 132 23.01 -1.69 -6.07
C LEU A 132 22.74 -2.71 -7.19
N ASP A 133 23.01 -3.97 -6.89
CA ASP A 133 22.63 -5.07 -7.79
C ASP A 133 21.11 -5.08 -8.00
N LYS A 134 20.69 -5.24 -9.26
CA LYS A 134 19.28 -5.33 -9.66
C LYS A 134 18.54 -6.42 -8.88
N ASP A 135 19.19 -7.54 -8.58
CA ASP A 135 18.59 -8.62 -7.78
C ASP A 135 18.29 -8.16 -6.35
N ILE A 136 19.17 -7.38 -5.73
CA ILE A 136 18.95 -6.82 -4.38
C ILE A 136 17.77 -5.84 -4.40
N VAL A 137 17.70 -4.98 -5.41
CA VAL A 137 16.61 -4.01 -5.56
C VAL A 137 15.27 -4.72 -5.77
N GLU A 138 15.23 -5.73 -6.64
CA GLU A 138 14.02 -6.51 -6.92
C GLU A 138 13.55 -7.30 -5.69
N LYS A 139 14.48 -7.93 -4.96
CA LYS A 139 14.18 -8.58 -3.68
C LYS A 139 13.68 -7.58 -2.65
N GLY A 140 14.26 -6.39 -2.59
CA GLY A 140 13.84 -5.31 -1.69
C GLY A 140 12.39 -4.89 -1.94
N LYS A 141 12.00 -4.73 -3.22
CA LYS A 141 10.60 -4.42 -3.60
C LYS A 141 9.62 -5.52 -3.19
N LYS A 142 9.97 -6.79 -3.44
CA LYS A 142 9.12 -7.91 -2.99
C LYS A 142 9.00 -7.98 -1.47
N MET A 143 10.09 -7.70 -0.76
CA MET A 143 10.10 -7.71 0.70
C MET A 143 9.37 -6.50 1.31
N SER A 144 9.34 -5.33 0.64
CA SER A 144 8.52 -4.20 1.10
C SER A 144 7.03 -4.55 1.12
N ASP A 145 6.60 -5.31 0.11
CA ASP A 145 5.23 -5.78 0.03
C ASP A 145 4.91 -6.78 1.15
N ALA A 146 5.77 -7.77 1.36
CA ALA A 146 5.63 -8.71 2.47
C ALA A 146 5.62 -8.01 3.84
N TYR A 147 6.48 -7.02 4.03
CA TYR A 147 6.50 -6.21 5.26
C TYR A 147 5.17 -5.50 5.49
N LEU A 148 4.61 -4.86 4.46
CA LEU A 148 3.33 -4.17 4.57
C LEU A 148 2.20 -5.12 5.00
N VAL A 149 2.09 -6.29 4.37
CA VAL A 149 1.07 -7.29 4.73
C VAL A 149 1.25 -7.74 6.17
N MET A 150 2.48 -8.06 6.57
CA MET A 150 2.77 -8.52 7.93
C MET A 150 2.47 -7.44 8.98
N TYR A 151 2.83 -6.18 8.69
CA TYR A 151 2.54 -5.03 9.55
C TYR A 151 1.04 -4.86 9.77
N CYS A 152 0.25 -4.91 8.69
CA CYS A 152 -1.21 -4.81 8.78
C CYS A 152 -1.81 -5.99 9.57
N LEU A 153 -1.32 -7.21 9.33
CA LEU A 153 -1.81 -8.40 10.03
C LEU A 153 -1.54 -8.33 11.53
N GLU A 154 -0.32 -7.98 11.93
CA GLU A 154 0.06 -7.90 13.34
C GLU A 154 -0.78 -6.86 14.08
N ASN A 155 -0.95 -5.67 13.51
CA ASN A 155 -1.76 -4.61 14.13
C ASN A 155 -3.26 -4.95 14.14
N LEU A 156 -3.76 -5.62 13.11
CA LEU A 156 -5.13 -6.15 13.11
C LEU A 156 -5.35 -7.14 14.26
N LEU A 157 -4.40 -8.04 14.49
CA LEU A 157 -4.48 -9.01 15.60
C LEU A 157 -4.40 -8.32 16.96
N ARG A 158 -3.54 -7.30 17.10
CA ARG A 158 -3.45 -6.49 18.33
C ARG A 158 -4.78 -5.78 18.61
N ASP A 159 -5.36 -5.10 17.62
CA ASP A 159 -6.65 -4.40 17.75
C ASP A 159 -7.77 -5.35 18.15
N PHE A 160 -7.86 -6.51 17.49
CA PHE A 160 -8.85 -7.55 17.81
C PHE A 160 -8.76 -8.01 19.27
N ILE A 161 -7.55 -8.29 19.77
CA ILE A 161 -7.33 -8.71 21.16
C ILE A 161 -7.68 -7.57 22.11
N ASP A 162 -7.17 -6.37 21.87
CA ASP A 162 -7.35 -5.20 22.73
C ASP A 162 -8.84 -4.86 22.91
N ARG A 163 -9.59 -4.81 21.81
CA ARG A 163 -11.03 -4.56 21.82
C ARG A 163 -11.80 -5.65 22.55
N THR A 164 -11.51 -6.91 22.27
CA THR A 164 -12.22 -8.04 22.89
C THR A 164 -12.04 -8.03 24.41
N LEU A 165 -10.80 -7.90 24.88
CA LEU A 165 -10.50 -7.91 26.31
C LEU A 165 -10.95 -6.63 27.01
N THR A 166 -10.84 -5.47 26.35
CA THR A 166 -11.37 -4.21 26.88
C THR A 166 -12.88 -4.26 27.07
N ASN A 167 -13.61 -4.87 26.13
CA ASN A 167 -15.06 -5.03 26.25
C ASN A 167 -15.47 -5.92 27.43
N ASN A 168 -14.70 -6.99 27.69
CA ASN A 168 -15.03 -7.94 28.75
C ASN A 168 -14.57 -7.47 30.14
N TYR A 169 -13.44 -6.75 30.21
CA TYR A 169 -12.74 -6.50 31.47
C TYR A 169 -12.43 -5.03 31.76
N GLY A 170 -12.63 -4.13 30.79
CA GLY A 170 -12.25 -2.71 30.85
C GLY A 170 -10.81 -2.44 30.42
N GLN A 171 -10.38 -1.17 30.46
CA GLN A 171 -9.05 -0.74 29.97
C GLN A 171 -7.85 -1.41 30.66
N LYS A 172 -8.03 -1.90 31.90
CA LYS A 172 -7.01 -2.60 32.68
C LYS A 172 -7.19 -4.12 32.64
N TYR A 173 -7.49 -4.66 31.46
CA TYR A 173 -7.77 -6.09 31.31
C TYR A 173 -6.54 -6.95 31.63
N GLU A 174 -5.32 -6.42 31.51
CA GLU A 174 -4.06 -7.11 31.77
C GLU A 174 -3.93 -7.59 33.23
N GLU A 175 -4.67 -6.98 34.16
CA GLU A 175 -4.76 -7.40 35.56
C GLU A 175 -5.68 -8.62 35.75
N LYS A 176 -6.56 -8.90 34.79
CA LYS A 176 -7.65 -9.89 34.88
C LYS A 176 -7.44 -11.12 33.99
N ILE A 177 -6.63 -11.00 32.94
CA ILE A 177 -6.35 -12.12 32.03
C ILE A 177 -5.26 -13.07 32.54
N THR A 178 -5.29 -14.30 32.02
CA THR A 178 -4.26 -15.32 32.23
C THR A 178 -3.10 -15.10 31.28
N ILE A 179 -1.92 -14.82 31.83
CA ILE A 179 -0.67 -14.63 31.08
C ILE A 179 0.52 -15.08 31.93
N ALA A 180 1.52 -15.70 31.30
CA ALA A 180 2.72 -16.18 31.97
C ALA A 180 3.53 -15.01 32.60
N ASN A 181 4.07 -15.24 33.80
CA ASN A 181 4.89 -14.23 34.50
C ASN A 181 6.14 -13.83 33.70
N SER A 182 6.70 -14.74 32.90
CA SER A 182 7.82 -14.43 32.00
C SER A 182 7.45 -13.35 30.98
N VAL A 183 6.25 -13.43 30.39
CA VAL A 183 5.75 -12.43 29.43
C VAL A 183 5.46 -11.10 30.13
N LYS A 184 4.83 -11.12 31.31
CA LYS A 184 4.62 -9.90 32.13
C LYS A 184 5.94 -9.16 32.39
N ASN A 185 6.98 -9.91 32.75
CA ASN A 185 8.30 -9.34 33.03
C ASN A 185 8.95 -8.75 31.76
N LYS A 186 8.83 -9.41 30.61
CA LYS A 186 9.30 -8.85 29.32
C LYS A 186 8.58 -7.56 28.96
N VAL A 187 7.25 -7.52 29.07
CA VAL A 187 6.45 -6.32 28.80
C VAL A 187 6.90 -5.17 29.71
N LYS A 188 7.05 -5.43 31.02
CA LYS A 188 7.55 -4.43 31.98
C LYS A 188 8.95 -3.93 31.62
N SER A 189 9.85 -4.81 31.17
CA SER A 189 11.17 -4.40 30.69
C SER A 189 11.06 -3.50 29.48
N ARG A 190 10.27 -3.89 28.46
CA ARG A 190 10.06 -3.11 27.23
C ARG A 190 9.52 -1.70 27.53
N ILE A 191 8.54 -1.58 28.43
CA ILE A 191 8.01 -0.28 28.89
C ILE A 191 9.10 0.56 29.57
N ASN A 192 9.87 -0.03 30.48
CA ASN A 192 10.95 0.67 31.18
C ASN A 192 12.06 1.13 30.23
N ASP A 193 12.39 0.31 29.23
CA ASP A 193 13.42 0.62 28.25
C ASP A 193 12.94 1.70 27.27
N GLU A 194 11.67 1.69 26.87
CA GLU A 194 11.06 2.76 26.07
C GLU A 194 11.04 4.10 26.83
N ALA A 195 10.69 4.09 28.11
CA ALA A 195 10.70 5.30 28.96
C ALA A 195 12.10 5.94 29.09
N LYS A 196 13.16 5.14 29.02
CA LYS A 196 14.56 5.61 29.00
C LYS A 196 14.95 6.17 27.62
N ASN A 197 14.45 5.56 26.55
CA ASN A 197 14.85 5.85 25.17
C ASN A 197 13.89 6.82 24.47
N LYS A 198 13.71 8.03 25.02
CA LYS A 198 12.77 9.06 24.51
C LYS A 198 13.03 9.56 23.08
N TRP A 199 14.16 9.19 22.48
CA TRP A 199 14.48 9.52 21.09
C TRP A 199 13.78 8.60 20.08
N LEU A 200 13.24 7.47 20.54
CA LEU A 200 12.43 6.55 19.75
C LEU A 200 10.93 6.85 19.92
N PRO A 201 10.11 6.55 18.90
CA PRO A 201 8.66 6.62 19.05
C PRO A 201 8.15 5.58 20.05
N LEU A 202 7.01 5.88 20.67
CA LEU A 202 6.31 4.93 21.53
C LEU A 202 5.73 3.78 20.69
N ARG A 203 5.71 2.57 21.24
CA ARG A 203 5.16 1.38 20.58
C ARG A 203 3.63 1.41 20.48
N GLY A 204 2.96 2.04 21.45
CA GLY A 204 1.51 2.14 21.51
C GLY A 204 1.00 2.37 22.93
N ASP A 205 -0.31 2.57 23.03
CA ASP A 205 -0.97 3.05 24.25
C ASP A 205 -1.58 1.93 25.11
N SER A 206 -1.59 0.68 24.63
CA SER A 206 -2.17 -0.45 25.35
C SER A 206 -1.20 -1.62 25.53
N TYR A 207 -1.53 -2.49 26.50
CA TYR A 207 -0.68 -3.61 26.92
C TYR A 207 -0.28 -4.51 25.74
N VAL A 208 -1.20 -4.76 24.81
CA VAL A 208 -0.96 -5.62 23.65
C VAL A 208 0.21 -5.15 22.80
N TYR A 209 0.48 -3.85 22.66
CA TYR A 209 1.57 -3.33 21.79
C TYR A 209 2.98 -3.68 22.30
N TYR A 210 3.09 -4.10 23.55
CA TYR A 210 4.36 -4.52 24.15
C TYR A 210 4.57 -6.04 24.08
N LEU A 211 3.62 -6.80 23.52
CA LEU A 211 3.74 -8.24 23.29
C LEU A 211 4.46 -8.53 21.97
N ASP A 212 5.23 -9.63 21.93
CA ASP A 212 5.74 -10.20 20.68
C ASP A 212 4.62 -10.93 19.92
N PHE A 213 4.83 -11.22 18.64
CA PHE A 213 3.78 -11.75 17.77
C PHE A 213 3.25 -13.12 18.24
N ASN A 214 4.13 -14.04 18.65
CA ASN A 214 3.73 -15.32 19.21
C ASN A 214 2.99 -15.17 20.56
N GLU A 215 3.39 -14.19 21.38
CA GLU A 215 2.76 -13.90 22.67
C GLU A 215 1.28 -13.46 22.48
N LEU A 216 0.90 -12.88 21.32
CA LEU A 216 -0.50 -12.61 20.97
C LEU A 216 -1.32 -13.91 20.85
N GLY A 217 -0.76 -14.94 20.23
CA GLY A 217 -1.40 -16.26 20.14
C GLY A 217 -1.53 -16.94 21.50
N ASP A 218 -0.55 -16.76 22.38
CA ASP A 218 -0.60 -17.25 23.76
C ASP A 218 -1.71 -16.57 24.56
N ILE A 219 -1.90 -15.26 24.41
CA ILE A 219 -3.01 -14.53 25.05
C ILE A 219 -4.36 -15.12 24.64
N ILE A 220 -4.60 -15.30 23.34
CA ILE A 220 -5.85 -15.87 22.84
C ILE A 220 -6.05 -17.28 23.39
N SER A 221 -5.00 -18.08 23.38
CA SER A 221 -5.06 -19.47 23.83
C SER A 221 -5.36 -19.60 25.32
N ASN A 222 -4.64 -18.85 26.16
CA ASN A 222 -4.79 -18.92 27.62
C ASN A 222 -6.13 -18.34 28.11
N ASN A 223 -6.77 -17.50 27.29
CA ASN A 223 -8.05 -16.84 27.61
C ASN A 223 -9.15 -17.25 26.62
N TRP A 224 -9.15 -18.50 26.17
CA TRP A 224 -10.01 -18.97 25.07
C TRP A 224 -11.51 -18.70 25.27
N ASN A 225 -11.99 -18.69 26.51
CA ASN A 225 -13.39 -18.38 26.80
C ASN A 225 -13.84 -17.01 26.30
N ASP A 226 -12.93 -16.03 26.22
CA ASP A 226 -13.19 -14.69 25.69
C ASP A 226 -13.28 -14.66 24.15
N PHE A 227 -12.67 -15.64 23.47
CA PHE A 227 -12.48 -15.63 22.02
C PHE A 227 -13.26 -16.72 21.28
N LYS A 228 -13.77 -17.74 21.98
CA LYS A 228 -14.38 -18.94 21.37
C LYS A 228 -15.58 -18.68 20.44
N GLU A 229 -16.33 -17.61 20.68
CA GLU A 229 -17.47 -17.21 19.82
C GLU A 229 -17.04 -16.37 18.61
N LEU A 230 -15.79 -15.87 18.63
CA LEU A 230 -15.23 -14.96 17.62
C LEU A 230 -14.29 -15.67 16.65
N LEU A 231 -13.75 -16.83 17.04
CA LEU A 231 -12.76 -17.59 16.28
C LEU A 231 -13.23 -19.03 16.03
N PRO A 232 -12.86 -19.66 14.90
CA PRO A 232 -13.33 -21.01 14.56
C PRO A 232 -12.92 -22.08 15.59
N SER A 233 -11.66 -22.07 16.01
CA SER A 233 -11.14 -22.93 17.09
C SER A 233 -9.82 -22.39 17.63
N GLN A 234 -9.40 -22.90 18.80
CA GLN A 234 -8.11 -22.53 19.39
C GLN A 234 -6.94 -23.05 18.55
N GLU A 235 -7.08 -24.24 17.97
CA GLU A 235 -6.08 -24.86 17.10
C GLU A 235 -5.90 -24.07 15.81
N TRP A 236 -6.99 -23.54 15.24
CA TRP A 236 -6.95 -22.74 14.03
C TRP A 236 -6.08 -21.49 14.22
N ILE A 237 -6.32 -20.72 15.28
CA ILE A 237 -5.55 -19.49 15.53
C ILE A 237 -4.10 -19.80 15.92
N LYS A 238 -3.86 -20.87 16.69
CA LYS A 238 -2.49 -21.32 17.02
C LYS A 238 -1.69 -21.69 15.77
N ALA A 239 -2.30 -22.42 14.84
CA ALA A 239 -1.65 -22.78 13.58
C ALA A 239 -1.28 -21.53 12.77
N LYS A 240 -2.23 -20.58 12.62
CA LYS A 240 -1.99 -19.32 11.90
C LYS A 240 -0.88 -18.49 12.53
N VAL A 241 -0.94 -18.26 13.84
CA VAL A 241 0.10 -17.47 14.54
C VAL A 241 1.46 -18.16 14.44
N GLY A 242 1.52 -19.50 14.56
CA GLY A 242 2.77 -20.25 14.45
C GLY A 242 3.42 -20.13 13.06
N GLU A 243 2.63 -20.28 12.00
CA GLU A 243 3.10 -20.14 10.62
C GLU A 243 3.57 -18.71 10.32
N LEU A 244 2.73 -17.72 10.66
CA LEU A 244 3.03 -16.30 10.46
C LEU A 244 4.21 -15.82 11.30
N TYR A 245 4.43 -16.39 12.49
CA TYR A 245 5.59 -16.05 13.32
C TYR A 245 6.92 -16.38 12.64
N ASN A 246 6.99 -17.52 11.93
CA ASN A 246 8.19 -17.90 11.19
C ASN A 246 8.46 -16.91 10.03
N ILE A 247 7.42 -16.52 9.30
CA ILE A 247 7.50 -15.53 8.23
C ILE A 247 7.91 -14.17 8.79
N ARG A 248 7.28 -13.73 9.88
CA ARG A 248 7.58 -12.47 10.57
C ARG A 248 9.04 -12.41 11.03
N CYS A 249 9.60 -13.52 11.53
CA CYS A 249 11.00 -13.60 11.92
C CYS A 249 11.92 -13.32 10.71
N LEU A 250 11.66 -13.94 9.56
CA LEU A 250 12.43 -13.69 8.34
C LEU A 250 12.35 -12.22 7.90
N ILE A 251 11.15 -11.63 7.90
CA ILE A 251 10.95 -10.21 7.57
C ILE A 251 11.74 -9.31 8.53
N ALA A 252 11.66 -9.56 9.84
CA ALA A 252 12.35 -8.75 10.85
C ALA A 252 13.89 -8.81 10.75
N HIS A 253 14.43 -9.89 10.17
CA HIS A 253 15.86 -10.07 9.90
C HIS A 253 16.28 -9.61 8.49
N ASN A 254 15.39 -8.93 7.74
CA ASN A 254 15.60 -8.54 6.34
C ASN A 254 15.99 -9.72 5.43
N SER A 255 15.52 -10.92 5.77
CA SER A 255 15.72 -12.12 4.96
C SER A 255 14.72 -12.15 3.81
N TYR A 256 15.13 -12.75 2.69
CA TYR A 256 14.25 -12.93 1.54
C TYR A 256 13.23 -14.05 1.80
N LEU A 257 11.97 -13.81 1.39
CA LEU A 257 10.92 -14.82 1.35
C LEU A 257 10.80 -15.41 -0.05
N ASP A 258 10.72 -16.72 -0.15
CA ASP A 258 10.37 -17.37 -1.41
C ASP A 258 8.88 -17.15 -1.77
N SER A 259 8.53 -17.48 -3.01
CA SER A 259 7.16 -17.30 -3.52
C SER A 259 6.13 -18.03 -2.67
N THR A 260 6.46 -19.24 -2.18
CA THR A 260 5.60 -20.05 -1.34
C THR A 260 5.29 -19.34 -0.02
N SER A 261 6.29 -18.80 0.65
CA SER A 261 6.12 -18.08 1.92
C SER A 261 5.29 -16.80 1.73
N ILE A 262 5.47 -16.10 0.60
CA ILE A 262 4.66 -14.93 0.24
C ILE A 262 3.20 -15.32 -0.02
N GLU A 263 2.95 -16.44 -0.68
CA GLU A 263 1.60 -16.96 -0.91
C GLU A 263 0.91 -17.32 0.41
N VAL A 264 1.61 -18.01 1.31
CA VAL A 264 1.13 -18.34 2.66
C VAL A 264 0.75 -17.07 3.42
N LEU A 265 1.64 -16.08 3.47
CA LEU A 265 1.37 -14.78 4.13
C LEU A 265 0.09 -14.13 3.59
N ASN A 266 -0.08 -14.11 2.27
CA ASN A 266 -1.24 -13.51 1.61
C ASN A 266 -2.55 -14.28 1.86
N VAL A 267 -2.49 -15.62 1.86
CA VAL A 267 -3.65 -16.46 2.17
C VAL A 267 -4.09 -16.25 3.60
N ASP A 268 -3.14 -16.26 4.54
CA ASP A 268 -3.41 -16.07 5.97
C ASP A 268 -3.94 -14.68 6.27
N TYR A 269 -3.36 -13.65 5.67
CA TYR A 269 -3.88 -12.28 5.77
C TYR A 269 -5.34 -12.18 5.35
N LYS A 270 -5.70 -12.76 4.19
CA LYS A 270 -7.08 -12.76 3.69
C LYS A 270 -8.03 -13.50 4.63
N GLN A 271 -7.61 -14.64 5.17
CA GLN A 271 -8.40 -15.40 6.13
C GLN A 271 -8.59 -14.64 7.44
N MET A 272 -7.52 -14.05 7.98
CA MET A 272 -7.55 -13.24 9.19
C MET A 272 -8.46 -12.02 9.03
N ILE A 273 -8.34 -11.22 7.96
CA ILE A 273 -9.25 -10.10 7.71
C ILE A 273 -10.70 -10.56 7.65
N LYS A 274 -10.99 -11.64 6.93
CA LYS A 274 -12.36 -12.14 6.81
C LYS A 274 -12.93 -12.56 8.17
N GLN A 275 -12.09 -13.08 9.06
CA GLN A 275 -12.49 -13.55 10.38
C GLN A 275 -12.62 -12.42 11.42
N ILE A 276 -11.61 -11.54 11.51
CA ILE A 276 -11.48 -10.56 12.61
C ILE A 276 -11.44 -9.09 12.17
N GLY A 277 -11.43 -8.79 10.87
CA GLY A 277 -11.33 -7.44 10.31
C GLY A 277 -12.58 -6.57 10.38
N LYS A 278 -13.42 -6.74 11.42
CA LYS A 278 -14.68 -6.01 11.61
C LYS A 278 -14.52 -4.85 12.57
#